data_AF-A0A9Q1B1K2-F1
#
_entry.id   AF-A0A9Q1B1K2-F1
#
_cell.length_a   1.000
_cell.length_b   1.000
_cell.length_c   1.000
_cell.angle_alpha   90.00
_cell.angle_beta   90.00
_cell.angle_gamma   90.00
#
_symmetry.space_group_name_H-M   'P 1'
#
loop_
_entity.id
_entity.type
_entity.pdbx_description
1 polymer ?
#
loop_
_entity_poly.entity_id
_entity_poly.type
_entity_poly.pdbx_seq_one_letter_code
_entity_poly.pdbx_strand_id
1 'polypeptide(L)'
;VKAVQQLYENEEELGLAEQVLIPDMPTRWNSTFETPACLVEQKDMLVSMISTRPILPWGRELDISAINWLTLTQVVEILKPFEGTTKVLGGCTTWHDSVILASRDLRLTALRILKDGSHSCPF
;
A
#
# COMPACT_ATOMS: atom_id res chain seq x y z
N VAL A 1 2.07 -21.41 -3.97
CA VAL A 1 2.65 -22.69 -4.47
C VAL A 1 1.77 -23.33 -5.56
N LYS A 2 0.49 -23.65 -5.33
CA LYS A 2 -0.39 -24.24 -6.37
C LYS A 2 -0.60 -23.39 -7.63
N ALA A 3 -0.73 -22.08 -7.48
CA ALA A 3 -1.00 -21.15 -8.58
C ALA A 3 0.13 -21.01 -9.59
N VAL A 4 1.37 -20.93 -9.07
CA VAL A 4 2.59 -20.83 -9.88
C VAL A 4 2.79 -22.12 -10.68
N GLN A 5 2.53 -23.26 -10.05
CA GLN A 5 2.59 -24.56 -10.72
C GLN A 5 1.59 -24.68 -11.87
N GLN A 6 0.33 -24.27 -11.65
CA GLN A 6 -0.70 -24.27 -12.71
C GLN A 6 -0.38 -23.29 -13.85
N LEU A 7 0.29 -22.17 -13.55
CA LEU A 7 0.74 -21.24 -14.59
C LEU A 7 1.76 -21.93 -15.51
N TYR A 8 2.78 -22.58 -14.94
CA TYR A 8 3.81 -23.26 -15.73
C TYR A 8 3.26 -24.39 -16.59
N GLU A 9 2.34 -25.18 -16.06
CA GLU A 9 1.65 -26.24 -16.83
C GLU A 9 0.88 -25.66 -18.03
N ASN A 10 0.17 -24.55 -17.84
CA ASN A 10 -0.57 -23.88 -18.92
C ASN A 10 0.36 -23.19 -19.93
N GLU A 11 1.48 -22.61 -19.50
CA GLU A 11 2.47 -21.98 -20.38
C GLU A 11 3.14 -23.02 -21.28
N GLU A 12 3.44 -24.21 -20.74
CA GLU A 12 3.98 -25.34 -21.50
C GLU A 12 2.96 -25.87 -22.52
N GLU A 13 1.69 -26.05 -22.14
CA GLU A 13 0.63 -26.51 -23.05
C GLU A 13 0.37 -25.53 -24.21
N LEU A 14 0.53 -24.22 -23.97
CA LEU A 14 0.31 -23.17 -24.97
C LEU A 14 1.57 -22.79 -25.77
N GLY A 15 2.72 -23.40 -25.47
CA GLY A 15 4.00 -23.07 -26.12
C GLY A 15 4.47 -21.63 -25.86
N LEU A 16 4.09 -21.06 -24.72
CA LEU A 16 4.45 -19.70 -24.32
C LEU A 16 5.81 -19.71 -23.60
N ALA A 17 6.51 -18.57 -23.65
CA ALA A 17 7.74 -18.41 -22.88
C ALA A 17 7.42 -18.40 -21.39
N GLU A 18 8.14 -19.21 -20.61
CA GLU A 18 7.99 -19.30 -19.16
C GLU A 18 8.15 -17.91 -18.52
N GLN A 19 7.10 -17.42 -17.87
CA GLN A 19 7.17 -16.16 -17.15
C GLN A 19 7.52 -16.41 -15.68
N VAL A 20 8.54 -15.71 -15.19
CA VAL A 20 8.82 -15.69 -13.76
C VAL A 20 7.80 -14.80 -13.08
N LEU A 21 6.78 -15.41 -12.47
CA LEU A 21 5.96 -14.71 -11.48
C LEU A 21 6.89 -14.20 -10.38
N ILE A 22 7.09 -12.89 -10.31
CA ILE A 22 7.77 -12.27 -9.17
C ILE A 22 6.90 -12.59 -7.96
N PRO A 23 7.38 -13.43 -7.01
CA PRO A 23 6.57 -13.84 -5.89
C PRO A 23 6.06 -12.63 -5.12
N ASP A 24 4.84 -12.73 -4.62
CA ASP A 24 4.34 -11.80 -3.60
C ASP A 24 5.39 -11.76 -2.49
N MET A 25 6.01 -10.60 -2.29
CA MET A 25 7.02 -10.36 -1.28
C MET A 25 6.30 -9.73 -0.10
N PRO A 26 5.86 -10.52 0.90
CA PRO A 26 4.93 -10.06 1.93
C PRO A 26 5.49 -8.86 2.69
N THR A 27 6.82 -8.78 2.82
CA THR A 27 7.50 -7.73 3.55
C THR A 27 7.72 -6.44 2.73
N ARG A 28 7.79 -6.53 1.39
CA ARG A 28 8.20 -5.40 0.54
C ARG A 28 7.04 -4.46 0.21
N TRP A 29 5.86 -5.00 -0.07
CA TRP A 29 4.69 -4.19 -0.38
C TRP A 29 3.96 -3.76 0.90
N ASN A 30 3.83 -4.66 1.89
CA ASN A 30 3.08 -4.35 3.11
C ASN A 30 3.80 -3.28 3.95
N SER A 31 5.14 -3.23 3.98
CA SER A 31 5.85 -2.17 4.72
C SER A 31 5.57 -0.76 4.18
N THR A 32 5.22 -0.62 2.89
CA THR A 32 4.91 0.66 2.26
C THR A 32 3.56 1.23 2.75
N PHE A 33 2.63 0.36 3.18
CA PHE A 33 1.37 0.77 3.82
C PHE A 33 1.45 0.74 5.35
N GLU A 34 1.91 -0.37 5.93
CA GLU A 34 1.90 -0.62 7.38
C GLU A 34 2.79 0.38 8.15
N THR A 35 3.93 0.80 7.57
CA THR A 35 4.82 1.78 8.23
C THR A 35 4.17 3.16 8.36
N PRO A 36 3.71 3.82 7.28
CA PRO A 36 3.04 5.10 7.41
C PRO A 36 1.70 5.00 8.16
N ALA A 37 0.97 3.89 8.05
CA ALA A 37 -0.26 3.68 8.83
C ALA A 37 0.01 3.68 10.33
N CYS A 38 1.00 2.91 10.78
CA CYS A 38 1.43 2.86 12.18
C CYS A 38 1.91 4.24 12.68
N LEU A 39 2.66 4.99 11.85
CA LEU A 39 3.09 6.35 12.20
C LEU A 39 1.90 7.30 12.40
N VAL A 40 0.88 7.23 11.53
CA VAL A 40 -0.33 8.06 11.63
C VAL A 40 -1.14 7.68 12.88
N GLU A 41 -1.30 6.39 13.18
CA GLU A 41 -1.98 5.91 14.38
C GLU A 41 -1.28 6.36 15.67
N GLN A 42 0.05 6.43 15.65
CA GLN A 42 0.88 6.82 16.79
C GLN A 42 1.19 8.32 16.85
N LYS A 43 0.54 9.14 16.02
CA LYS A 43 0.84 10.57 15.87
C LYS A 43 0.94 11.31 17.21
N ASP A 44 -0.05 11.18 18.09
CA ASP A 44 -0.09 11.95 19.34
C ASP A 44 1.05 11.57 20.29
N MET A 45 1.37 10.27 20.36
CA MET A 45 2.51 9.78 21.14
C MET A 45 3.82 10.32 20.57
N LEU A 46 4.00 10.28 19.24
CA LEU A 46 5.20 10.79 18.58
C LEU A 46 5.36 12.30 18.77
N VAL A 47 4.29 13.07 18.64
CA VAL A 47 4.28 14.52 18.89
C VAL A 47 4.65 14.82 20.35
N SER A 48 4.11 14.06 21.32
CA SER A 48 4.48 14.19 22.73
C SER A 48 5.95 13.84 22.98
N MET A 49 6.48 12.80 22.34
CA MET A 49 7.88 12.41 22.47
C MET A 49 8.81 13.45 21.85
N ILE A 50 8.49 13.96 20.67
CA ILE A 50 9.24 15.04 19.99
C ILE A 50 9.24 16.30 20.87
N SER A 51 8.11 16.66 21.46
CA SER A 51 8.00 17.84 22.33
C SER A 51 8.89 17.75 23.58
N THR A 52 9.16 16.53 24.08
CA THR A 52 9.98 16.30 25.28
C THR A 52 11.45 16.05 24.95
N ARG A 53 11.75 15.51 23.76
CA ARG A 53 13.10 15.26 23.25
C ARG A 53 13.15 15.58 21.76
N PRO A 54 13.27 16.87 21.39
CA PRO A 54 13.27 17.28 19.99
C PRO A 54 14.60 16.95 19.29
N ILE A 55 15.67 16.64 20.03
CA ILE A 55 16.99 16.41 19.47
C ILE A 55 17.27 14.91 19.36
N LEU A 56 17.51 14.45 18.13
CA LEU A 56 17.94 13.10 17.82
C LEU A 56 19.37 12.83 18.32
N PRO A 57 19.76 11.56 18.54
CA PRO A 57 21.10 11.19 19.03
C PRO A 57 22.28 11.75 18.20
N TRP A 58 22.05 12.06 16.92
CA TRP A 58 23.03 12.68 16.01
C TRP A 58 22.92 14.21 15.90
N GLY A 59 22.26 14.86 16.86
CA GLY A 59 22.22 16.33 16.99
C GLY A 59 21.29 17.06 16.02
N ARG A 60 20.36 16.34 15.36
CA ARG A 60 19.33 16.99 14.53
C ARG A 60 18.04 17.18 15.30
N GLU A 61 17.46 18.37 15.16
CA GLU A 61 16.10 18.64 15.58
C GLU A 61 15.13 17.82 14.71
N LEU A 62 14.25 17.07 15.36
CA LEU A 62 13.17 16.32 14.74
C LEU A 62 11.90 17.13 14.96
N ASP A 63 11.42 17.77 13.91
CA ASP A 63 10.07 18.33 13.86
C ASP A 63 9.33 17.76 12.65
N ILE A 64 8.10 17.30 12.88
CA ILE A 64 7.20 16.83 11.83
C ILE A 64 6.09 17.86 11.71
N SER A 65 6.21 18.70 10.69
CA SER A 65 5.24 19.75 10.40
C SER A 65 3.84 19.20 10.14
N ALA A 66 2.83 20.05 10.33
CA ALA A 66 1.43 19.69 10.04
C ALA A 66 1.23 19.21 8.59
N ILE A 67 1.96 19.78 7.63
CA ILE A 67 1.91 19.36 6.22
C ILE A 67 2.49 17.96 6.01
N ASN A 68 3.54 17.58 6.75
CA ASN A 68 4.10 16.23 6.70
C ASN A 68 3.10 15.20 7.26
N TRP A 69 2.42 15.52 8.37
CA TRP A 69 1.36 14.67 8.91
C TRP A 69 0.16 14.52 7.97
N LEU A 70 -0.26 15.62 7.34
CA LEU A 70 -1.32 15.59 6.34
C LEU A 70 -0.92 14.71 5.15
N THR A 71 0.32 14.86 4.67
CA THR A 71 0.86 14.06 3.57
C THR A 71 0.88 12.57 3.93
N LEU A 72 1.37 12.21 5.11
CA LEU A 72 1.37 10.83 5.60
C LEU A 72 -0.04 10.24 5.67
N THR A 73 -1.01 11.02 6.16
CA THR A 73 -2.42 10.60 6.25
C THR A 73 -3.00 10.35 4.85
N GLN A 74 -2.73 11.25 3.89
CA GLN A 74 -3.18 11.09 2.50
C GLN A 74 -2.53 9.87 1.83
N VAL A 75 -1.24 9.63 2.07
CA VAL A 75 -0.53 8.45 1.56
C VAL A 75 -1.17 7.16 2.08
N VAL A 76 -1.50 7.09 3.38
CA VAL A 76 -2.19 5.93 3.98
C VAL A 76 -3.55 5.70 3.31
N GLU A 77 -4.35 6.75 3.12
CA GLU A 77 -5.67 6.63 2.46
C GLU A 77 -5.56 6.18 0.99
N ILE A 78 -4.53 6.63 0.27
CA ILE A 78 -4.28 6.18 -1.11
C ILE A 78 -3.85 4.71 -1.17
N LEU A 79 -3.03 4.26 -0.21
CA LEU A 79 -2.47 2.91 -0.20
C LEU A 79 -3.43 1.85 0.37
N LYS A 80 -4.34 2.23 1.26
CA LYS A 80 -5.31 1.33 1.91
C LYS A 80 -6.11 0.43 0.96
N PRO A 81 -6.62 0.92 -0.20
CA PRO A 81 -7.31 0.07 -1.17
C PRO A 81 -6.40 -0.98 -1.82
N PHE A 82 -5.12 -0.64 -2.03
CA PHE A 82 -4.13 -1.57 -2.56
C PHE A 82 -3.83 -2.67 -1.54
N GLU A 83 -3.67 -2.33 -0.27
CA GLU A 83 -3.48 -3.31 0.81
C GLU A 83 -4.65 -4.29 0.91
N GLY A 84 -5.89 -3.77 0.89
CA GLY A 84 -7.09 -4.61 0.90
C GLY A 84 -7.16 -5.54 -0.31
N THR A 85 -6.80 -5.02 -1.49
CA THR A 85 -6.73 -5.79 -2.73
C THR A 85 -5.69 -6.91 -2.66
N THR A 86 -4.47 -6.60 -2.20
CA THR A 86 -3.38 -7.58 -2.03
C THR A 86 -3.79 -8.69 -1.06
N LYS A 87 -4.42 -8.35 0.07
CA LYS A 87 -4.92 -9.34 1.04
C LYS A 87 -5.98 -10.28 0.45
N VAL A 88 -6.90 -9.77 -0.37
CA VAL A 88 -7.91 -10.58 -1.06
C VAL A 88 -7.25 -11.50 -2.10
N LEU A 89 -6.37 -10.95 -2.93
CA LEU A 89 -5.69 -11.71 -3.99
C LEU A 89 -4.76 -12.78 -3.43
N GLY A 90 -4.05 -12.50 -2.33
CA GLY A 90 -3.18 -13.46 -1.66
C GLY A 90 -3.91 -14.71 -1.13
N GLY A 91 -5.23 -14.63 -0.93
CA GLY A 91 -6.08 -15.76 -0.54
C GLY A 91 -6.79 -16.47 -1.69
N CYS A 92 -6.74 -15.94 -2.92
CA CYS A 92 -7.49 -16.47 -4.05
C CYS A 92 -6.73 -17.60 -4.77
N THR A 93 -7.45 -18.66 -5.14
CA THR A 93 -6.91 -19.78 -5.94
C THR A 93 -7.10 -19.59 -7.44
N THR A 94 -8.06 -18.75 -7.85
CA THR A 94 -8.39 -18.44 -9.25
C THR A 94 -7.95 -17.01 -9.61
N TRP A 95 -6.71 -16.87 -10.05
CA TRP A 95 -6.00 -15.59 -10.16
C TRP A 95 -6.53 -14.70 -11.28
N HIS A 96 -6.97 -15.28 -12.40
CA HIS A 96 -7.38 -14.51 -13.59
C HIS A 96 -8.61 -13.63 -13.32
N ASP A 97 -9.71 -14.21 -12.83
CA ASP A 97 -10.94 -13.45 -12.55
C ASP A 97 -10.78 -12.51 -11.35
N SER A 98 -10.04 -12.96 -10.33
CA SER A 98 -9.82 -12.18 -9.11
C SER A 98 -8.99 -10.92 -9.39
N VAL A 99 -7.96 -11.01 -10.25
CA VAL A 99 -7.12 -9.86 -10.63
C VAL A 99 -7.91 -8.84 -11.46
N ILE A 100 -8.76 -9.29 -12.39
CA ILE A 100 -9.59 -8.39 -13.19
C ILE A 100 -10.57 -7.62 -12.31
N LEU A 101 -11.27 -8.32 -11.40
CA LEU A 101 -12.21 -7.71 -10.47
C LEU A 101 -11.51 -6.76 -9.51
N ALA A 102 -10.41 -7.18 -8.91
CA ALA A 102 -9.56 -6.37 -8.04
C ALA A 102 -9.08 -5.08 -8.74
N SER A 103 -8.60 -5.19 -9.99
CA SER A 103 -8.14 -4.04 -10.78
C SER A 103 -9.28 -3.04 -11.04
N ARG A 104 -10.49 -3.53 -11.31
CA ARG A 104 -11.68 -2.69 -11.50
C ARG A 104 -12.05 -1.95 -10.22
N ASP A 105 -12.07 -2.66 -9.09
CA ASP A 105 -12.48 -2.10 -7.81
C ASP A 105 -11.46 -1.07 -7.30
N LEU A 106 -10.16 -1.34 -7.52
CA LEU A 106 -9.09 -0.40 -7.26
C LEU A 106 -9.22 0.88 -8.09
N ARG A 107 -9.52 0.76 -9.40
CA ARG A 107 -9.77 1.91 -10.28
C ARG A 107 -10.94 2.76 -9.78
N LEU A 108 -12.06 2.13 -9.40
CA LEU A 108 -13.23 2.85 -8.89
C LEU A 108 -12.90 3.58 -7.58
N THR A 109 -12.10 2.96 -6.72
CA THR A 109 -11.68 3.56 -5.46
C THR A 109 -10.73 4.74 -5.69
N ALA A 110 -9.75 4.60 -6.59
CA ALA A 110 -8.86 5.70 -6.96
C ALA A 110 -9.63 6.90 -7.54
N LEU A 111 -10.63 6.65 -8.39
CA LEU A 111 -11.48 7.71 -8.95
C LEU A 111 -12.31 8.43 -7.87
N ARG A 112 -12.78 7.73 -6.84
CA ARG A 112 -13.47 8.35 -5.70
C ARG A 112 -12.53 9.25 -4.89
N ILE A 113 -11.34 8.75 -4.55
CA ILE A 113 -10.32 9.52 -3.82
C ILE A 113 -9.95 10.80 -4.58
N LEU A 114 -9.75 10.72 -5.89
CA LEU A 114 -9.44 11.88 -6.73
C LEU A 114 -10.60 12.87 -6.82
N LYS A 115 -11.84 12.38 -6.89
CA LYS A 115 -13.05 13.22 -6.93
C LYS A 115 -13.26 13.94 -5.59
N ASP A 116 -13.10 13.24 -4.47
CA ASP A 116 -13.33 13.81 -3.14
C ASP A 116 -12.17 14.76 -2.74
N GLY A 117 -10.94 14.46 -3.16
CA GLY A 117 -9.78 15.35 -3.03
C GLY A 117 -9.92 16.68 -3.77
N SER A 118 -10.67 16.73 -4.88
CA SER A 118 -10.90 17.96 -5.66
C SER A 118 -11.79 19.00 -4.96
N HIS A 119 -12.50 18.61 -3.90
CA HIS A 119 -13.31 19.52 -3.07
C HIS A 119 -12.62 19.97 -1.77
N SER A 120 -11.38 19.52 -1.51
CA SER A 120 -10.71 19.67 -0.21
C SER A 120 -9.51 20.63 -0.21
N CYS A 121 -9.18 21.26 -1.35
CA CYS A 121 -8.09 22.24 -1.46
C CYS A 121 -8.64 23.66 -1.59
N PRO A 122 -8.75 24.43 -0.50
CA PRO A 122 -8.70 25.88 -0.59
C PRO A 122 -7.21 26.26 -0.61
N PHE A 123 -6.72 26.72 -1.76
CA PHE A 123 -5.65 27.73 -1.72
C PHE A 123 -6.29 29.07 -1.35
#